data_AF-A0A0K1S997-F1
#
_entry.id   AF-A0A0K1S997-F1
#
_cell.length_a   1.000
_cell.length_b   1.000
_cell.length_c   1.000
_cell.angle_alpha   90.00
_cell.angle_beta   90.00
_cell.angle_gamma   90.00
#
_symmetry.space_group_name_H-M   'P 1'
#
loop_
_entity.id
_entity.type
_entity.pdbx_description
1 polymer ?
#
loop_
_entity_poly.entity_id
_entity_poly.type
_entity_poly.pdbx_seq_one_letter_code
_entity_poly.pdbx_strand_id
1 'polypeptide(L)' 'MSIPQAIGLATWSFGMVMTKSSSLTQVSRFIGAVNEEKPNTVRQRLKEW' A
#
# COMPACT_ATOMS: atom_id res chain seq x y z
N MET A 1 -5.06 -13.99 -12.11
CA MET A 1 -4.88 -13.05 -10.99
C MET A 1 -5.96 -13.32 -9.97
N SER A 2 -5.62 -13.53 -8.70
CA SER A 2 -6.63 -13.68 -7.64
C SER A 2 -7.14 -12.31 -7.19
N ILE A 3 -8.34 -12.24 -6.61
CA ILE A 3 -8.93 -10.99 -6.10
C ILE A 3 -7.99 -10.28 -5.10
N PRO A 4 -7.37 -10.97 -4.11
CA PRO A 4 -6.44 -10.32 -3.19
C PRO A 4 -5.21 -9.72 -3.87
N GLN A 5 -4.64 -10.39 -4.87
CA GLN A 5 -3.51 -9.87 -5.64
C GLN A 5 -3.91 -8.63 -6.45
N ALA A 6 -5.10 -8.63 -7.03
CA ALA A 6 -5.63 -7.48 -7.77
C ALA A 6 -5.80 -6.24 -6.88
N ILE A 7 -6.39 -6.44 -5.70
CA ILE A 7 -6.56 -5.38 -4.70
C ILE A 7 -5.19 -4.86 -4.22
N GLY A 8 -4.24 -5.77 -3.99
CA GLY A 8 -2.91 -5.40 -3.56
C GLY A 8 -2.15 -4.55 -4.55
N LEU A 9 -2.17 -4.96 -5.82
CA LEU A 9 -1.54 -4.20 -6.90
C LEU A 9 -2.20 -2.84 -7.10
N ALA A 10 -3.53 -2.76 -7.05
CA ALA A 10 -4.27 -1.51 -7.17
C ALA A 10 -3.92 -0.54 -6.02
N THR A 11 -3.91 -1.05 -4.78
CA THR A 11 -3.58 -0.28 -3.57
C THR A 11 -2.15 0.26 -3.62
N TRP A 12 -1.20 -0.59 -4.03
CA TRP A 12 0.21 -0.21 -4.22
C TRP A 12 0.36 0.87 -5.29
N SER A 13 -0.25 0.66 -6.46
CA SER A 13 -0.18 1.58 -7.60
C SER A 13 -0.76 2.96 -7.25
N PHE A 14 -1.93 2.98 -6.58
CA PHE A 14 -2.53 4.20 -6.07
C PHE A 14 -1.58 4.94 -5.11
N GLY A 15 -1.02 4.23 -4.13
CA GLY A 15 -0.10 4.82 -3.17
C GLY A 15 1.17 5.40 -3.82
N MET A 16 1.72 4.72 -4.83
CA MET A 16 2.88 5.23 -5.57
C MET A 16 2.56 6.53 -6.33
N VAL A 17 1.41 6.59 -6.99
CA VAL A 17 0.98 7.79 -7.74
C VAL A 17 0.76 8.97 -6.79
N MET A 18 0.05 8.74 -5.68
CA MET A 18 -0.28 9.79 -4.71
C MET A 18 0.97 10.34 -4.00
N THR A 19 1.92 9.46 -3.69
CA THR A 19 3.16 9.86 -3.01
C THR A 19 4.27 10.27 -3.97
N LYS A 20 4.08 10.07 -5.28
CA LYS A 20 5.11 10.20 -6.32
C LYS A 20 6.41 9.45 -5.97
N SER A 21 6.27 8.29 -5.33
CA SER A 21 7.38 7.55 -4.74
C SER A 21 7.09 6.05 -4.77
N SER A 22 8.11 5.25 -5.07
CA SER A 22 8.06 3.78 -4.96
C SER A 22 8.57 3.28 -3.60
N SER A 23 8.85 4.18 -2.66
CA SER A 23 9.32 3.82 -1.32
C SER A 23 8.20 3.14 -0.52
N LEU A 24 8.40 1.86 -0.19
CA LEU A 24 7.47 1.08 0.63
C LEU A 24 7.11 1.79 1.93
N THR A 25 8.07 2.45 2.58
CA THR A 25 7.84 3.21 3.82
C THR A 25 6.94 4.42 3.60
N GLN A 26 7.14 5.16 2.50
CA GLN A 26 6.37 6.38 2.21
C GLN A 26 4.95 6.01 1.79
N VAL A 27 4.82 5.02 0.91
CA VAL A 27 3.54 4.48 0.45
C VAL A 27 2.75 3.86 1.61
N SER A 28 3.38 3.07 2.48
CA SER A 28 2.70 2.45 3.62
C SER A 28 2.25 3.47 4.67
N ARG A 29 3.01 4.56 4.87
CA ARG A 29 2.59 5.67 5.74
C ARG A 29 1.38 6.40 5.18
N PHE A 30 1.39 6.69 3.88
CA PHE A 30 0.27 7.36 3.21
C PHE A 30 -1.01 6.52 3.26
N ILE A 31 -0.95 5.26 2.82
CA ILE A 31 -2.12 4.36 2.84
C ILE A 31 -2.60 4.13 4.27
N GLY A 32 -1.69 3.98 5.23
CA GLY A 32 -2.06 3.87 6.65
C GLY A 32 -2.83 5.09 7.14
N ALA A 33 -2.41 6.30 6.77
CA ALA A 33 -3.13 7.52 7.12
C ALA A 33 -4.53 7.60 6.47
N VAL A 34 -4.66 7.21 5.20
CA VAL A 34 -5.95 7.22 4.48
C VAL A 34 -6.94 6.20 5.04
N ASN A 35 -6.46 5.01 5.40
CA ASN A 35 -7.30 3.92 5.89
C ASN A 35 -7.46 3.93 7.42
N GLU A 36 -6.86 4.89 8.13
CA GLU A 36 -6.77 4.91 9.59
C GLU A 36 -6.16 3.61 10.17
N GLU A 37 -5.24 3.01 9.40
CA GLU A 37 -4.52 1.78 9.73
C GLU A 37 -3.09 2.08 10.20
N LYS A 38 -2.54 1.22 11.07
CA LYS A 38 -1.12 1.33 11.45
C LYS A 38 -0.24 1.11 10.21
N PRO A 39 0.74 2.00 9.91
CA PRO A 39 1.60 1.87 8.74
C PRO A 39 2.35 0.54 8.66
N ASN A 40 2.64 -0.09 9.81
CA ASN A 40 3.34 -1.37 9.86
C ASN A 40 2.45 -2.54 9.39
N THR A 41 1.15 -2.49 9.68
CA THR A 41 0.15 -3.45 9.18
C THR A 41 0.03 -3.33 7.66
N VAL A 42 -0.08 -2.11 7.15
CA VAL A 42 -0.14 -1.83 5.71
C VAL A 42 1.14 -2.29 5.02
N ARG A 43 2.31 -2.01 5.62
CA ARG A 43 3.61 -2.42 5.09
C ARG A 43 3.75 -3.94 5.02
N GLN A 44 3.26 -4.68 6.02
CA GLN A 44 3.29 -6.14 5.99
C GLN A 44 2.41 -6.66 4.86
N ARG A 45 1.17 -6.17 4.78
CA ARG A 45 0.21 -6.55 3.73
C ARG A 45 0.75 -6.31 2.32
N LEU A 46 1.38 -5.16 2.08
CA LEU A 46 2.00 -4.83 0.79
C LEU A 46 3.24 -5.69 0.45
N LYS A 47 3.87 -6.35 1.42
CA LYS A 47 4.98 -7.31 1.18
C LYS A 47 4.48 -8.72 0.89
N GLU A 48 3.30 -9.07 1.38
CA GLU A 48 2.69 -10.39 1.21
C GLU A 48 2.03 -10.54 -0.18
N TRP A 49 1.95 -9.46 -0.94
CA TRP A 49 1.33 -9.38 -2.26
C TRP A 49 2.34 -9.16 -3.38
#